data_AF-A0A933QJC2-F1
#
_entry.id   AF-A0A933QJC2-F1
#
_cell.length_a   1.000
_cell.length_b   1.000
_cell.length_c   1.000
_cell.angle_alpha   90.00
_cell.angle_beta   90.00
_cell.angle_gamma   90.00
#
_symmetry.space_group_name_H-M   'P 1'
#
loop_
_entity.id
_entity.type
_entity.pdbx_description
1 polymer ?
#
loop_
_entity_poly.entity_id
_entity_poly.type
_entity_poly.pdbx_seq_one_letter_code
_entity_poly.pdbx_strand_id
1 'polypeptide(L)' 'RADILIAGGRNLYMALKSRIPFLDINQEREFAYAGYAGMPELARQLALTIENPVWAAVRKPAPWAREKAAGQPIT' A
#
# COMPACT_ATOMS: atom_id res chain seq x y z
N ARG A 1 9.22 12.05 0.80
CA ARG A 1 8.40 10.94 0.24
C ARG A 1 8.44 9.81 1.25
N ALA A 2 7.29 9.23 1.60
CA ALA A 2 7.22 8.12 2.56
C ALA A 2 7.08 6.78 1.84
N ASP A 3 7.66 5.73 2.42
CA ASP A 3 7.62 4.37 1.85
C ASP A 3 6.52 3.49 2.43
N ILE A 4 5.99 3.85 3.61
CA ILE A 4 4.90 3.16 4.28
C ILE A 4 4.08 4.16 5.10
N LEU A 5 2.77 3.92 5.21
CA LEU A 5 1.88 4.60 6.12
C LEU A 5 1.48 3.66 7.26
N ILE A 6 1.74 4.09 8.48
CA ILE A 6 1.35 3.37 9.70
C ILE A 6 0.28 4.21 10.38
N ALA A 7 -0.97 3.74 10.38
CA ALA A 7 -2.10 4.48 10.94
C ALA A 7 -3.27 3.55 11.26
N GLY A 8 -4.34 4.09 11.85
CA GLY A 8 -5.58 3.35 12.03
C GLY A 8 -6.40 3.21 10.74
N GLY A 9 -7.34 2.27 10.73
CA GLY A 9 -8.13 1.84 9.56
C GLY A 9 -8.85 2.94 8.77
N ARG A 10 -9.15 4.09 9.36
CA ARG A 10 -9.72 5.26 8.65
C ARG A 10 -8.83 5.77 7.51
N ASN A 11 -7.53 5.48 7.54
CA ASN A 11 -6.57 5.92 6.53
C ASN A 11 -6.26 4.85 5.46
N LEU A 12 -6.79 3.63 5.61
CA LEU A 12 -6.48 2.50 4.74
C LEU A 12 -6.78 2.82 3.27
N TYR A 13 -8.00 3.28 2.98
CA TYR A 13 -8.43 3.53 1.60
C TYR A 13 -7.59 4.62 0.91
N MET A 14 -7.25 5.67 1.65
CA MET A 14 -6.41 6.75 1.16
C MET A 14 -5.00 6.26 0.82
N ALA A 15 -4.42 5.41 1.67
CA ALA A 15 -3.10 4.81 1.43
C ALA A 15 -3.10 3.94 0.17
N LEU A 16 -4.10 3.07 0.03
CA LEU A 16 -4.22 2.16 -1.11
C LEU A 16 -4.45 2.90 -2.43
N LYS A 17 -5.30 3.94 -2.45
CA LYS A 17 -5.48 4.80 -3.63
C LYS A 17 -4.20 5.52 -4.03
N SER A 18 -3.40 5.90 -3.04
CA SER A 18 -2.09 6.54 -3.25
C SER A 18 -0.97 5.55 -3.57
N ARG A 19 -1.26 4.23 -3.60
CA ARG A 19 -0.30 3.14 -3.82
C ARG A 19 0.86 3.15 -2.80
N ILE A 20 0.54 3.55 -1.57
CA ILE A 20 1.46 3.55 -0.44
C ILE A 20 1.15 2.31 0.41
N PRO A 21 2.16 1.49 0.74
CA PRO A 21 2.03 0.40 1.71
C PRO A 21 1.40 0.88 3.01
N PHE A 22 0.51 0.06 3.59
CA PHE A 22 -0.26 0.43 4.78
C PHE A 22 -0.18 -0.65 5.85
N LEU A 23 0.17 -0.25 7.07
CA LEU A 23 0.15 -1.13 8.25
C LEU A 23 -0.85 -0.58 9.27
N ASP A 24 -1.85 -1.39 9.63
CA ASP A 24 -2.83 -1.02 10.64
C ASP A 24 -2.25 -1.16 12.06
N ILE A 25 -2.40 -0.10 12.86
CA ILE A 25 -2.01 -0.07 14.28
C ILE A 25 -3.19 0.07 15.24
N ASN A 26 -4.42 -0.05 14.77
CA ASN A 26 -5.60 -0.05 15.63
C ASN A 26 -5.53 -1.14 16.73
N GLN A 27 -6.30 -0.96 17.80
CA GLN A 27 -6.32 -1.89 18.94
C GLN A 27 -7.13 -3.17 18.65
N GLU A 28 -8.13 -3.08 17.77
CA GLU A 28 -9.02 -4.18 17.37
C GLU A 28 -8.39 -5.11 16.30
N ARG A 29 -7.06 -5.18 16.26
CA ARG A 29 -6.32 -5.89 15.22
C ARG A 29 -6.10 -7.37 15.55
N GLU A 30 -5.91 -8.17 14.52
CA GLU A 30 -5.67 -9.62 14.64
C GLU A 30 -4.32 -9.96 15.30
N PHE A 31 -3.32 -9.07 15.20
CA PHE A 31 -1.96 -9.31 15.67
C PHE A 31 -1.54 -8.35 16.79
N ALA A 32 -1.04 -8.90 17.90
CA ALA A 32 -0.48 -8.10 18.99
C ALA A 32 0.98 -7.70 18.68
N TYR A 33 1.26 -6.40 18.68
CA TYR A 33 2.61 -5.86 18.46
C TYR A 33 3.33 -5.44 19.74
N ALA A 34 2.63 -5.44 20.88
CA ALA A 34 3.18 -4.92 22.13
C ALA A 34 4.12 -5.92 22.82
N GLY A 35 5.15 -5.38 23.48
CA GLY A 35 6.10 -6.15 24.26
C GLY A 35 7.09 -6.97 23.42
N TYR A 36 7.98 -7.68 24.12
CA TYR A 36 9.02 -8.49 23.48
C TYR A 36 8.46 -9.58 22.57
N ALA A 37 7.31 -10.14 22.91
CA ALA A 37 6.65 -11.15 22.09
C ALA A 37 6.01 -10.55 20.83
N GLY A 38 5.55 -9.30 20.86
CA GLY A 38 4.91 -8.64 19.72
C GLY A 38 5.87 -7.97 18.74
N MET A 39 7.09 -7.63 19.17
CA MET A 39 8.08 -6.97 18.32
C MET A 39 8.46 -7.80 17.06
N PRO A 40 8.68 -9.14 17.15
CA PRO A 40 8.93 -9.96 15.98
C PRO A 40 7.76 -9.97 14.99
N GLU A 41 6.53 -9.97 15.50
CA GLU A 41 5.32 -9.95 14.68
C GLU A 41 5.15 -8.60 13.96
N LEU A 42 5.44 -7.49 14.66
CA LEU A 42 5.49 -6.17 14.03
C LEU A 42 6.51 -6.13 12.89
N ALA A 43 7.72 -6.64 13.12
CA ALA A 43 8.76 -6.69 12.10
C ALA A 43 8.34 -7.54 10.89
N ARG A 44 7.71 -8.70 11.15
CA ARG A 44 7.18 -9.58 10.10
C ARG A 44 6.11 -8.88 9.26
N GLN A 45 5.15 -8.22 9.89
CA GLN A 45 4.08 -7.50 9.19
C GLN A 45 4.62 -6.32 8.39
N LEU A 46 5.61 -5.61 8.93
CA LEU A 46 6.29 -4.52 8.23
C LEU A 46 6.98 -5.02 6.95
N ALA A 47 7.75 -6.10 7.05
CA ALA A 47 8.43 -6.71 5.91
C ALA A 47 7.42 -7.17 4.85
N LEU A 48 6.39 -7.93 5.24
CA LEU A 48 5.35 -8.38 4.31
C LEU A 48 4.62 -7.22 3.62
N THR A 49 4.38 -6.13 4.34
CA THR A 49 3.68 -4.96 3.80
C THR A 49 4.54 -4.22 2.80
N ILE A 50 5.82 -4.00 3.08
CA ILE A 50 6.74 -3.25 2.22
C ILE A 50 7.17 -4.08 1.00
N GLU A 51 7.48 -5.36 1.20
CA GLU A 51 8.07 -6.23 0.18
C GLU A 51 7.03 -6.90 -0.72
N ASN A 52 5.75 -6.62 -0.51
CA ASN A 52 4.68 -7.25 -1.27
C ASN A 52 4.83 -6.98 -2.80
N PRO A 53 4.87 -8.02 -3.65
CA PRO A 53 5.04 -7.87 -5.10
C PRO A 53 3.88 -7.10 -5.75
N VAL A 54 2.73 -6.97 -5.08
CA VAL A 54 1.60 -6.15 -5.55
C VAL A 54 2.03 -4.72 -5.86
N TRP A 55 3.01 -4.16 -5.13
CA TRP A 55 3.47 -2.79 -5.34
C TRP A 55 4.12 -2.59 -6.71
N ALA A 56 4.85 -3.60 -7.20
CA ALA A 56 5.42 -3.57 -8.54
C ALA A 56 4.30 -3.62 -9.61
N ALA A 57 3.19 -4.31 -9.35
CA ALA A 57 2.05 -4.37 -10.26
C ALA A 57 1.25 -3.06 -10.28
N VAL A 58 0.85 -2.53 -9.12
CA VAL A 58 -0.05 -1.36 -9.05
C VAL A 58 0.64 -0.05 -9.43
N ARG A 59 1.98 0.01 -9.36
CA ARG A 59 2.78 1.17 -9.79
C ARG A 59 3.05 1.18 -11.29
N LYS A 60 2.84 0.07 -12.01
CA LYS A 60 2.93 0.07 -13.47
C LYS A 60 1.81 0.94 -14.06
N PRO A 61 2.08 1.68 -15.15
CA PRO A 61 1.03 2.32 -15.92
C PRO A 61 -0.02 1.29 -16.34
N ALA A 62 -1.29 1.70 -16.36
CA ALA A 62 -2.34 0.83 -16.88
C ALA A 62 -2.04 0.46 -18.34
N PRO A 63 -2.35 -0.77 -18.80
CA PRO A 63 -2.06 -1.20 -20.18
C PRO A 63 -2.66 -0.25 -21.23
N TRP A 64 -3.88 0.22 -21.00
CA TRP A 64 -4.59 1.16 -21.87
C TRP A 64 -4.13 2.63 -21.74
N ALA A 65 -3.25 2.95 -20.77
CA ALA A 65 -2.70 4.30 -20.67
C ALA A 65 -1.69 4.60 -21.80
N ARG A 66 -1.12 3.57 -22.43
CA ARG A 66 -0.22 3.72 -23.58
C ARG A 66 -0.95 4.06 -24.89
N GLU A 67 -2.26 3.79 -24.97
CA GLU A 67 -3.04 3.97 -26.20
C GLU A 67 -3.71 5.35 -26.34
N LYS A 68 -3.37 6.33 -25.49
CA LYS A 68 -3.85 7.70 -25.69
C LYS A 68 -3.03 8.44 -26.76
N ALA A 69 -3.23 8.00 -28.00
CA ALA A 69 -3.32 8.88 -29.18
C ALA A 69 -4.69 8.73 -29.87
N ALA A 70 -5.76 8.41 -29.13
CA ALA A 70 -7.12 8.47 -29.65
C ALA A 70 -7.71 9.86 -29.36
N GLY A 71 -7.55 10.77 -30.32
CA GLY A 71 -8.05 12.15 -30.23
C GLY A 71 -7.41 13.14 -31.19
N GLN A 72 -6.91 12.72 -32.35
CA GLN A 72 -6.62 13.68 -33.42
C GLN A 72 -7.95 14.20 -33.97
N PRO A 73 -8.19 15.52 -33.94
CA PRO A 73 -9.38 16.09 -34.56
C PRO A 73 -9.32 15.81 -36.06
N ILE A 74 -10.40 15.24 -36.58
CA ILE A 74 -10.64 15.10 -38.03
C ILE A 74 -10.85 16.52 -38.58
N THR A 75 -9.79 17.10 -39.14
CA THR A 75 -9.84 18.27 -40.04
C THR A 75 -10.19 17.84 -41.44
#